data_AF-A0A1I4DTB7-F1
#
_entry.id   AF-A0A1I4DTB7-F1
#
_cell.length_a   1.000
_cell.length_b   1.000
_cell.length_c   1.000
_cell.angle_alpha   90.00
_cell.angle_beta   90.00
_cell.angle_gamma   90.00
#
_symmetry.space_group_name_H-M   'P 1'
#
loop_
_entity.id
_entity.type
_entity.pdbx_description
1 polymer ?
#
loop_
_entity_poly.entity_id
_entity_poly.type
_entity_poly.pdbx_seq_one_letter_code
_entity_poly.pdbx_strand_id
1 'polypeptide(L)' 'MNRTAKPLTSNSRYLTDVQVGERFGVCRTTVWRWTRVDPSFPKPVKVSTGATRWRLADIEAFEAAMDGDHAPHAA' A
#
# COMPACT_ATOMS: atom_id res chain seq x y z
N MET A 1 9.83 -23.22 -18.95
CA MET A 1 9.84 -21.77 -19.21
C MET A 1 8.40 -21.41 -19.54
N ASN A 2 7.51 -21.13 -18.58
CA ASN A 2 7.31 -19.84 -17.92
C ASN A 2 6.43 -20.05 -16.67
N ARG A 3 6.84 -19.59 -15.48
CA ARG A 3 5.94 -19.39 -14.32
C ARG A 3 6.49 -18.27 -13.46
N THR A 4 6.17 -17.02 -13.79
CA THR A 4 6.23 -15.95 -12.79
C THR A 4 5.04 -16.19 -11.87
N ALA A 5 5.24 -17.02 -10.84
CA ALA A 5 4.23 -17.27 -9.83
C ALA A 5 4.09 -15.99 -8.99
N LYS A 6 2.98 -15.28 -9.15
CA LYS A 6 2.55 -14.25 -8.18
C LYS A 6 2.34 -15.01 -6.86
N PRO A 7 2.97 -14.60 -5.73
CA PRO A 7 2.88 -15.39 -4.52
C PRO A 7 1.42 -15.50 -4.08
N LEU A 8 0.96 -16.74 -3.87
CA LEU A 8 -0.36 -17.09 -3.35
C LEU A 8 -0.38 -16.79 -1.85
N THR A 9 -0.19 -15.54 -1.44
CA THR A 9 -0.29 -15.16 -0.04
C THR A 9 -1.75 -14.98 0.34
N SER A 10 -2.26 -15.94 1.12
CA SER A 10 -3.59 -15.98 1.76
C SER A 10 -3.84 -14.86 2.79
N ASN A 11 -3.31 -13.65 2.57
CA ASN A 11 -3.51 -12.49 3.42
C ASN A 11 -4.26 -11.41 2.65
N SER A 12 -5.50 -11.71 2.25
CA SER A 12 -6.46 -10.77 1.63
C SER A 12 -6.94 -9.71 2.64
N ARG A 13 -6.03 -9.14 3.42
CA ARG A 13 -6.31 -8.10 4.39
C ARG A 13 -6.32 -6.77 3.65
N TYR A 14 -7.46 -6.11 3.71
CA TYR A 14 -7.71 -4.81 3.11
C TYR A 14 -7.55 -3.75 4.21
N LEU A 15 -6.68 -2.77 3.99
CA LEU A 15 -6.49 -1.65 4.89
C LEU A 15 -7.39 -0.48 4.48
N THR A 16 -7.88 0.25 5.48
CA THR A 16 -8.52 1.55 5.28
C THR A 16 -7.47 2.64 5.06
N ASP A 17 -7.90 3.80 4.55
CA ASP A 17 -7.05 5.00 4.42
C ASP A 17 -6.44 5.42 5.76
N VAL A 18 -7.18 5.23 6.86
CA VAL A 18 -6.71 5.51 8.21
C VAL A 18 -5.60 4.55 8.62
N GLN A 19 -5.80 3.24 8.43
CA GLN A 19 -4.79 2.24 8.78
C GLN A 19 -3.51 2.37 7.95
N VAL A 20 -3.64 2.72 6.67
CA VAL A 20 -2.48 3.05 5.84
C VAL A 20 -1.77 4.28 6.39
N GLY A 21 -2.52 5.32 6.76
CA GLY A 21 -1.95 6.52 7.39
C GLY A 21 -1.19 6.20 8.67
N GLU A 22 -1.79 5.45 9.58
CA GLU A 22 -1.18 5.02 10.85
C GLU A 22 0.13 4.25 10.62
N ARG A 23 0.17 3.37 9.61
CA ARG A 23 1.36 2.57 9.27
C ARG A 23 2.55 3.43 8.83
N PHE A 24 2.30 4.49 8.08
CA PHE A 24 3.32 5.44 7.64
C PHE A 24 3.48 6.64 8.58
N GLY A 25 2.74 6.71 9.69
CA GLY A 25 2.73 7.88 10.59
C GLY A 25 2.17 9.16 9.96
N VAL A 26 1.35 9.05 8.91
CA VAL A 26 0.77 10.18 8.17
C VAL A 26 -0.75 10.25 8.30
N CYS A 27 -1.31 11.42 8.01
CA CYS A 27 -2.77 11.56 7.96
C CYS A 27 -3.37 10.92 6.69
N ARG A 28 -4.62 10.46 6.77
CA ARG A 28 -5.36 9.84 5.65
C ARG A 28 -5.34 10.67 4.35
N THR A 29 -5.31 11.99 4.46
CA THR A 29 -5.27 12.90 3.30
C THR A 29 -3.96 12.80 2.53
N THR A 30 -2.84 12.55 3.23
CA THR A 30 -1.54 12.30 2.61
C THR A 30 -1.55 10.99 1.84
N VAL A 31 -2.17 9.94 2.37
CA VAL A 31 -2.34 8.66 1.65
C VAL A 31 -3.08 8.86 0.33
N TRP A 32 -4.19 9.60 0.34
CA TRP A 32 -4.91 9.95 -0.89
C TRP A 32 -4.08 10.82 -1.84
N ARG A 33 -3.24 11.72 -1.30
CA ARG A 33 -2.31 12.51 -2.13
C ARG A 33 -1.29 11.61 -2.82
N TRP A 34 -0.65 10.69 -2.10
CA TRP A 34 0.30 9.72 -2.66
C TRP A 34 -0.32 8.90 -3.78
N THR A 35 -1.56 8.43 -3.63
CA THR A 35 -2.24 7.70 -4.73
C THR A 35 -2.42 8.53 -6.02
N ARG A 36 -2.35 9.87 -5.95
CA ARG A 36 -2.48 10.78 -7.09
C ARG A 36 -1.15 11.26 -7.65
N VAL A 37 -0.14 11.41 -6.79
CA VAL A 37 1.17 11.98 -7.18
C VAL A 37 2.20 10.89 -7.45
N ASP A 38 2.16 9.79 -6.69
CA ASP A 38 3.13 8.70 -6.77
C ASP A 38 2.50 7.48 -7.46
N PRO A 39 2.86 7.21 -8.74
CA PRO A 39 2.32 6.05 -9.46
C PRO A 39 2.81 4.72 -8.89
N SER A 40 3.91 4.74 -8.13
CA SER A 40 4.46 3.57 -7.42
C SER A 40 3.64 3.21 -6.18
N PHE A 41 2.89 4.15 -5.61
CA PHE A 41 2.06 3.89 -4.44
C PHE A 41 0.87 3.00 -4.82
N PRO A 42 0.48 2.01 -3.99
CA PRO A 42 -0.58 1.07 -4.33
C PRO A 42 -1.91 1.76 -4.61
N LYS A 43 -2.53 1.32 -5.71
CA LYS A 43 -3.79 1.89 -6.17
C LYS A 43 -4.94 1.48 -5.25
N PRO A 44 -5.86 2.41 -4.93
CA PRO A 44 -7.05 2.10 -4.18
C PRO A 44 -7.92 1.06 -4.91
N VAL A 45 -8.31 -0.01 -4.21
CA VAL A 45 -9.24 -1.03 -4.69
C VAL A 45 -10.63 -0.70 -4.17
N LYS A 46 -11.60 -0.56 -5.08
CA LYS A 46 -13.02 -0.43 -4.71
C LYS A 46 -13.55 -1.80 -4.30
N VAL A 47 -13.88 -1.95 -3.02
CA VAL A 47 -14.41 -3.21 -2.45
C VAL A 47 -15.94 -3.20 -2.44
N SER A 48 -16.57 -2.02 -2.34
CA SER A 48 -18.03 -1.85 -2.42
C SER A 48 -18.41 -0.41 -2.83
N THR A 49 -19.70 -0.13 -3.03
CA THR A 49 -20.28 1.19 -3.31
C THR A 49 -20.00 2.17 -2.16
N GLY A 50 -18.82 2.79 -2.18
CA GLY A 50 -18.36 3.76 -1.17
C GLY A 50 -17.19 3.30 -0.30
N ALA A 51 -16.79 2.02 -0.38
CA ALA A 51 -15.66 1.50 0.40
C ALA A 51 -14.44 1.29 -0.51
N THR A 52 -13.45 2.16 -0.35
CA THR A 52 -12.14 2.04 -0.99
C THR A 52 -11.14 1.48 0.02
N ARG A 53 -10.30 0.54 -0.41
CA ARG A 53 -9.32 -0.14 0.44
C ARG A 53 -8.01 -0.36 -0.30
N TRP A 54 -6.94 -0.49 0.47
CA TRP A 54 -5.62 -0.85 -0.02
C TRP A 54 -5.33 -2.30 0.33
N ARG A 55 -4.72 -3.04 -0.58
CA ARG A 55 -4.29 -4.41 -0.29
C ARG A 55 -3.02 -4.33 0.54
N LEU A 56 -3.00 -5.06 1.66
CA LEU A 56 -1.83 -5.15 2.52
C LEU A 56 -0.59 -5.57 1.73
N ALA A 57 -0.71 -6.58 0.86
CA ALA A 57 0.40 -7.08 0.06
C ALA A 57 0.99 -6.02 -0.90
N ASP A 58 0.17 -5.12 -1.46
CA ASP A 58 0.68 -4.07 -2.35
C ASP A 58 1.37 -2.95 -1.54
N ILE A 59 0.92 -2.69 -0.32
CA ILE A 59 1.58 -1.77 0.63
C ILE A 59 2.94 -2.33 1.05
N GLU A 60 3.00 -3.61 1.43
CA GLU A 60 4.23 -4.30 1.82
C GLU A 60 5.25 -4.34 0.67
N ALA A 61 4.78 -4.57 -0.56
CA ALA A 61 5.64 -4.52 -1.74
C ALA A 61 6.19 -3.11 -2.00
N PHE A 62 5.38 -2.07 -1.76
CA PHE A 62 5.82 -0.69 -1.86
C PHE A 62 6.83 -0.31 -0.77
N GLU A 63 6.59 -0.74 0.47
CA GLU A 63 7.55 -0.58 1.58
C GLU A 63 8.89 -1.25 1.25
N ALA A 64 8.86 -2.50 0.76
CA ALA A 64 10.07 -3.22 0.36
C ALA A 64 10.81 -2.56 -0.82
N ALA A 65 10.08 -1.93 -1.75
CA ALA A 65 10.68 -1.17 -2.83
C ALA A 65 11.28 0.16 -2.35
N MET A 66 10.72 0.78 -1.31
CA MET A 66 11.23 2.00 -0.68
C MET A 66 12.45 1.73 0.21
N ASP A 67 12.43 0.62 0.95
CA ASP A 67 13.54 0.14 1.80
C ASP A 67 14.81 -0.16 0.98
N GLY A 68 14.67 -0.47 -0.30
CA GLY A 68 15.79 -0.63 -1.24
C GLY A 68 16.56 0.65 -1.58
N ASP A 69 16.06 1.85 -1.22
CA ASP A 69 16.70 3.14 -1.55
C ASP A 69 16.82 4.13 -0.36
N HIS A 70 16.07 3.99 0.75
CA HIS A 70 16.24 4.88 1.91
C HIS A 70 15.74 4.30 3.25
N ALA A 71 16.67 4.06 4.19
CA ALA A 71 16.44 4.11 5.64
C ALA A 71 17.14 5.36 6.23
N PRO A 72 16.82 5.91 7.42
CA PRO A 72 15.58 5.92 8.21
C PRO A 72 15.11 7.37 8.54
N HIS A 73 13.80 7.60 8.66
CA HIS A 73 13.23 8.77 9.37
C HIS A 73 11.84 8.35 9.88
N ALA A 74 11.52 8.27 11.17
CA ALA A 74 11.95 9.05 12.31
C ALA A 74 11.76 8.26 13.63
N ALA A 75 12.52 8.67 14.64
CA ALA A 75 12.30 8.40 16.06
C ALA A 75 11.41 9.49 16.68
#